data_AF-A0A7Y5MQI5-F1
#
_entry.id   AF-A0A7Y5MQI5-F1
#
_cell.length_a   1.000
_cell.length_b   1.000
_cell.length_c   1.000
_cell.angle_alpha   90.00
_cell.angle_beta   90.00
_cell.angle_gamma   90.00
#
_symmetry.space_group_name_H-M   'P 1'
#
loop_
_entity.id
_entity.type
_entity.pdbx_description
1 polymer ?
#
loop_
_entity_poly.entity_id
_entity_poly.type
_entity_poly.pdbx_seq_one_letter_code
_entity_poly.pdbx_strand_id
1 'polypeptide(L)'
;MEKAEVVQALREALNEALGIEPVEIGAKWKGGEMILQPANPSLKPQRLPVETFFHKIVMVRDKLRLLEAKINAHPKLDDAEKVEFQQYITRVYGSLTSFNVLFQDREDGFRGTGGC
;
A
#
# COMPACT_ATOMS: atom_id res chain seq x y z
N MET A 1 27.80 2.16 -13.39
CA MET A 1 26.63 2.08 -12.49
C MET A 1 25.45 1.63 -13.30
N GLU A 2 24.83 0.53 -12.92
CA GLU A 2 23.63 0.04 -13.59
C GLU A 2 22.46 0.97 -13.27
N LYS A 3 21.56 1.23 -14.23
CA LYS A 3 20.46 2.19 -14.06
C LYS A 3 19.56 1.85 -12.86
N ALA A 4 19.46 0.56 -12.52
CA ALA A 4 18.72 0.07 -11.37
C ALA A 4 19.35 0.50 -10.03
N GLU A 5 20.68 0.47 -9.91
CA GLU A 5 21.39 0.89 -8.70
C GLU A 5 21.22 2.38 -8.42
N VAL A 6 21.28 3.21 -9.47
CA VAL A 6 21.11 4.67 -9.33
C VAL A 6 19.70 5.02 -8.86
N VAL A 7 18.68 4.34 -9.40
CA VAL A 7 17.28 4.55 -8.99
C VAL A 7 17.06 4.10 -7.54
N GLN A 8 17.68 2.98 -7.14
CA GLN A 8 17.57 2.47 -5.78
C GLN A 8 18.21 3.42 -4.76
N ALA A 9 19.45 3.86 -5.01
CA ALA A 9 20.16 4.80 -4.15
C ALA A 9 19.44 6.16 -4.04
N LEU A 10 18.88 6.66 -5.15
CA LEU A 10 18.09 7.90 -5.13
C LEU A 10 16.82 7.76 -4.28
N ARG A 11 16.15 6.61 -4.36
CA ARG A 11 14.94 6.33 -3.59
C ARG A 11 15.24 6.22 -2.10
N GLU A 12 16.33 5.57 -1.74
CA GLU A 12 16.81 5.44 -0.36
C GLU A 12 17.16 6.82 0.24
N ALA A 13 17.94 7.64 -0.48
CA ALA A 13 18.30 8.98 -0.03
C ALA A 13 17.07 9.92 0.11
N LEU A 14 16.09 9.81 -0.80
CA LEU A 14 14.84 10.56 -0.71
C LEU A 14 13.99 10.11 0.48
N ASN A 15 13.91 8.81 0.73
CA ASN A 15 13.18 8.28 1.88
C ASN A 15 13.80 8.74 3.20
N GLU A 16 15.14 8.69 3.31
CA GLU A 16 15.88 9.18 4.48
C GLU A 16 15.65 10.68 4.71
N ALA A 17 15.77 11.51 3.65
CA ALA A 17 15.57 12.96 3.74
C ALA A 17 14.13 13.36 4.12
N LEU A 18 13.14 12.53 3.76
CA LEU A 18 11.73 12.75 4.05
C LEU A 18 11.27 12.08 5.36
N GLY A 19 12.15 11.34 6.06
CA GLY A 19 11.78 10.57 7.26
C GLY A 19 10.76 9.45 6.96
N ILE A 20 10.74 8.96 5.72
CA ILE A 20 9.87 7.88 5.28
C ILE A 20 10.61 6.58 5.60
N GLU A 21 10.31 5.97 6.74
CA GLU A 21 10.84 4.65 7.04
C GLU A 21 10.31 3.60 6.05
N PRO A 22 11.13 2.61 5.66
CA PRO A 22 10.65 1.51 4.85
C PRO A 22 9.59 0.73 5.61
N VAL A 23 8.42 0.58 4.99
CA VAL A 23 7.31 -0.17 5.59
C VAL A 23 7.71 -1.62 5.79
N GLU A 24 7.68 -2.08 7.03
CA GLU A 24 8.01 -3.46 7.36
C GLU A 24 6.77 -4.38 7.37
N ILE A 25 6.99 -5.61 6.90
CA ILE A 25 6.03 -6.70 7.08
C ILE A 25 6.10 -7.21 8.52
N GLY A 26 4.94 -7.53 9.09
CA GLY A 26 4.83 -8.07 10.45
C GLY A 26 5.72 -9.30 10.64
N ALA A 27 6.46 -9.35 11.76
CA ALA A 27 7.47 -10.39 12.01
C ALA A 27 6.97 -11.83 11.79
N LYS A 28 5.69 -12.11 12.11
CA LYS A 28 5.05 -13.43 11.95
C LYS A 28 4.88 -13.88 10.49
N TRP A 29 5.00 -12.95 9.53
CA TRP A 29 4.86 -13.23 8.09
C TRP A 29 6.19 -13.28 7.35
N LYS A 30 7.30 -12.84 7.96
CA LYS A 30 8.62 -12.83 7.31
C LYS A 30 9.02 -14.23 6.84
N GLY A 31 9.43 -14.35 5.58
CA GLY A 31 9.77 -15.61 4.90
C GLY A 31 8.57 -16.49 4.54
N GLY A 32 7.35 -15.98 4.69
CA GLY A 32 6.12 -16.72 4.48
C GLY A 32 5.72 -16.86 3.01
N GLU A 33 4.67 -17.65 2.77
CA GLU A 33 4.08 -17.86 1.45
C GLU A 33 2.59 -17.54 1.49
N MET A 34 2.11 -16.78 0.49
CA MET A 34 0.69 -16.62 0.23
C MET A 34 0.23 -17.75 -0.67
N ILE A 35 -0.84 -18.44 -0.26
CA ILE A 35 -1.43 -19.56 -1.00
C ILE A 35 -2.84 -19.17 -1.45
N LEU A 36 -3.04 -19.08 -2.76
CA LEU A 36 -4.37 -18.94 -3.35
C LEU A 36 -4.92 -20.35 -3.59
N GLN A 37 -5.80 -20.76 -2.68
CA GLN A 37 -6.40 -22.08 -2.68
C GLN A 37 -7.68 -22.09 -3.55
N PRO A 38 -7.71 -22.83 -4.67
CA PRO A 38 -8.94 -23.00 -5.44
C PRO A 38 -9.96 -23.83 -4.66
N ALA A 39 -11.25 -23.53 -4.86
CA ALA A 39 -12.35 -24.31 -4.30
C ALA A 39 -12.44 -25.72 -4.90
N ASN A 40 -11.98 -25.91 -6.15
CA ASN A 40 -11.86 -27.22 -6.76
C ASN A 40 -10.60 -27.93 -6.22
N PRO A 41 -10.74 -29.05 -5.48
CA PRO A 41 -9.60 -29.76 -4.89
C PRO A 41 -8.69 -30.45 -5.92
N SER A 42 -9.13 -30.58 -7.17
CA SER A 42 -8.33 -31.17 -8.25
C SER A 42 -7.31 -30.19 -8.84
N LEU A 43 -7.44 -28.89 -8.55
CA LEU A 43 -6.53 -27.85 -9.05
C LEU A 43 -5.40 -27.58 -8.05
N LYS A 44 -4.20 -27.34 -8.58
CA LYS A 44 -3.04 -26.99 -7.76
C LYS A 44 -3.18 -25.55 -7.23
N PRO A 45 -2.86 -25.30 -5.94
CA PRO A 45 -2.84 -23.95 -5.40
C PRO A 45 -1.77 -23.08 -6.06
N GLN A 46 -2.08 -21.81 -6.29
CA GLN A 46 -1.09 -20.84 -6.71
C GLN A 46 -0.37 -20.28 -5.48
N ARG A 47 0.96 -20.18 -5.57
CA ARG A 47 1.84 -19.79 -4.47
C ARG A 47 2.67 -18.58 -4.87
N LEU A 48 2.96 -17.72 -3.91
CA LEU A 48 3.91 -16.61 -4.06
C LEU A 48 4.48 -16.18 -2.71
N PRO A 49 5.71 -15.65 -2.66
CA PRO A 49 6.26 -15.07 -1.44
C PRO A 49 5.34 -13.96 -0.90
N VAL A 50 5.08 -13.97 0.41
CA VAL A 50 4.16 -13.01 1.02
C VAL A 50 4.70 -11.57 0.91
N GLU A 51 6.02 -11.38 0.91
CA GLU A 51 6.69 -10.10 0.70
C GLU A 51 6.39 -9.53 -0.69
N THR A 52 6.24 -10.39 -1.71
CA THR A 52 5.88 -9.95 -3.06
C THR A 52 4.47 -9.37 -3.07
N PHE A 53 3.55 -10.01 -2.36
CA PHE A 53 2.20 -9.49 -2.20
C PHE A 53 2.18 -8.21 -1.36
N PHE A 54 2.88 -8.21 -0.23
CA PHE A 54 2.99 -7.06 0.66
C PHE A 54 3.55 -5.83 -0.06
N HIS A 55 4.62 -5.99 -0.83
CA HIS A 55 5.18 -4.91 -1.64
C HIS A 55 4.16 -4.32 -2.62
N LYS A 56 3.34 -5.16 -3.26
CA LYS A 56 2.26 -4.69 -4.15
C LYS A 56 1.19 -3.90 -3.39
N ILE A 57 0.81 -4.35 -2.20
CA ILE A 57 -0.15 -3.66 -1.34
C ILE A 57 0.39 -2.30 -0.88
N VAL A 58 1.66 -2.23 -0.46
CA VAL A 58 2.35 -0.96 -0.14
C VAL A 58 2.37 -0.02 -1.36
N MET A 59 2.68 -0.53 -2.55
CA MET A 59 2.63 0.29 -3.77
C MET A 59 1.23 0.87 -4.07
N VAL A 60 0.16 0.13 -3.81
CA VAL A 60 -1.22 0.64 -3.98
C VAL A 60 -1.48 1.77 -3.00
N ARG A 61 -1.13 1.58 -1.72
CA ARG A 61 -1.25 2.60 -0.68
C ARG A 61 -0.52 3.89 -1.08
N ASP A 62 0.72 3.78 -1.53
CA ASP A 62 1.54 4.95 -1.90
C ASP A 62 0.95 5.71 -3.09
N LYS A 63 0.39 4.99 -4.08
CA LYS A 63 -0.32 5.61 -5.21
C LYS A 63 -1.59 6.34 -4.78
N LEU A 64 -2.34 5.79 -3.81
CA LEU A 64 -3.53 6.45 -3.26
C LEU A 64 -3.15 7.72 -2.49
N ARG A 65 -2.10 7.69 -1.66
CA ARG A 65 -1.57 8.88 -0.96
C ARG A 65 -1.15 9.97 -1.94
N LEU A 66 -0.46 9.59 -3.02
CA LEU A 66 -0.08 10.52 -4.08
C LEU A 66 -1.30 11.10 -4.81
N LEU A 67 -2.31 10.28 -5.09
CA LEU A 67 -3.55 10.73 -5.72
C LEU A 67 -4.28 11.76 -4.84
N GLU A 68 -4.40 11.48 -3.55
CA GLU A 68 -4.98 12.39 -2.56
C GLU A 68 -4.24 13.74 -2.52
N ALA A 69 -2.91 13.71 -2.44
CA ALA A 69 -2.09 14.92 -2.48
C ALA A 69 -2.31 15.74 -3.77
N LYS A 70 -2.41 15.07 -4.93
CA LYS A 70 -2.69 15.73 -6.21
C LYS A 70 -4.06 16.38 -6.26
N ILE A 71 -5.08 15.75 -5.68
CA ILE A 71 -6.44 16.31 -5.61
C ILE A 71 -6.45 17.55 -4.71
N ASN A 72 -5.79 17.48 -3.55
CA ASN A 72 -5.69 18.61 -2.63
C ASN A 72 -5.03 19.83 -3.28
N ALA A 73 -3.95 19.59 -4.05
CA ALA A 73 -3.21 20.62 -4.78
C ALA A 73 -3.82 21.01 -6.14
N HIS A 74 -4.96 20.42 -6.54
CA HIS A 74 -5.50 20.66 -7.89
C HIS A 74 -6.06 22.10 -8.00
N PRO A 75 -5.62 22.91 -8.98
CA PRO A 75 -5.96 24.33 -9.04
C PRO A 75 -7.36 24.62 -9.58
N LYS A 76 -8.01 23.64 -10.21
CA LYS A 76 -9.33 23.80 -10.86
C LYS A 76 -10.47 23.09 -10.14
N LEU A 77 -10.18 22.30 -9.10
CA LEU A 77 -11.23 21.66 -8.32
C LEU A 77 -11.69 22.64 -7.24
N ASP A 78 -13.00 22.78 -7.09
CA ASP A 78 -13.56 23.50 -5.96
C ASP A 78 -13.51 22.66 -4.66
N ASP A 79 -13.85 23.27 -3.54
CA ASP A 79 -13.77 22.61 -2.23
C ASP A 79 -14.76 21.46 -2.09
N ALA A 80 -15.93 21.53 -2.75
CA ALA A 80 -16.94 20.48 -2.68
C ALA A 80 -16.50 19.24 -3.46
N GLU A 81 -15.97 19.42 -4.67
CA GLU A 81 -15.39 18.35 -5.49
C GLU A 81 -14.21 17.69 -4.77
N LYS A 82 -13.32 18.48 -4.15
CA LYS A 82 -12.19 17.94 -3.36
C LYS A 82 -12.68 17.05 -2.22
N VAL A 83 -13.69 17.50 -1.48
CA VAL A 83 -14.28 16.72 -0.38
C VAL A 83 -14.90 15.42 -0.91
N GLU A 84 -15.63 15.45 -2.03
CA GLU A 84 -16.20 14.24 -2.63
C GLU A 84 -15.12 13.21 -3.00
N PHE A 85 -14.04 13.65 -3.66
CA PHE A 85 -12.94 12.76 -4.00
C PHE A 85 -12.21 12.23 -2.78
N GLN A 86 -11.95 13.06 -1.76
CA GLN A 86 -11.35 12.62 -0.51
C GLN A 86 -12.21 11.55 0.18
N GLN A 87 -13.54 11.71 0.21
CA GLN A 87 -14.45 10.70 0.75
C GLN A 87 -14.40 9.40 -0.05
N TYR A 88 -14.33 9.47 -1.38
CA TYR A 88 -14.19 8.30 -2.22
C TYR A 88 -12.87 7.56 -1.93
N ILE A 89 -11.74 8.28 -1.88
CA ILE A 89 -10.43 7.72 -1.52
C ILE A 89 -10.48 7.08 -0.13
N THR A 90 -11.13 7.72 0.84
CA THR A 90 -11.29 7.17 2.19
C THR A 90 -12.06 5.85 2.20
N ARG A 91 -13.10 5.71 1.36
CA ARG A 91 -13.80 4.43 1.19
C ARG A 91 -12.92 3.36 0.54
N VAL A 92 -12.06 3.74 -0.41
CA VAL A 92 -11.05 2.84 -1.01
C VAL A 92 -10.04 2.38 0.04
N TYR A 93 -9.56 3.27 0.91
CA TYR A 93 -8.73 2.85 2.06
C TYR A 93 -9.47 1.86 2.96
N GLY A 94 -10.75 2.11 3.24
CA GLY A 94 -11.60 1.23 4.04
C GLY A 94 -11.66 -0.21 3.52
N SER A 95 -11.81 -0.39 2.19
CA SER A 95 -11.90 -1.74 1.58
C SER A 95 -10.59 -2.53 1.62
N LEU A 96 -9.47 -1.87 1.88
CA LEU A 96 -8.13 -2.47 1.96
C LEU A 96 -7.68 -2.77 3.40
N THR A 97 -8.47 -2.40 4.41
CA THR A 97 -8.13 -2.58 5.83
C THR A 97 -7.91 -4.03 6.26
N SER A 98 -8.49 -5.00 5.54
CA SER A 98 -8.26 -6.43 5.79
C SER A 98 -6.78 -6.83 5.62
N PHE A 99 -6.02 -6.10 4.80
CA PHE A 99 -4.59 -6.33 4.60
C PHE A 99 -3.71 -5.72 5.71
N ASN A 100 -4.28 -4.96 6.64
CA ASN A 100 -3.53 -4.34 7.75
C ASN A 100 -2.82 -5.38 8.63
N VAL A 101 -3.32 -6.62 8.65
CA VAL A 101 -2.67 -7.73 9.38
C VAL A 101 -1.23 -8.02 8.93
N LEU A 102 -0.86 -7.59 7.72
CA LEU A 102 0.47 -7.80 7.15
C LEU A 102 1.48 -6.75 7.61
N PHE A 103 1.05 -5.59 8.11
CA PHE A 103 1.96 -4.52 8.51
C PHE A 103 2.53 -4.80 9.90
N GLN A 104 3.81 -4.47 10.11
CA GLN A 104 4.44 -4.48 11.42
C GLN A 104 3.82 -3.38 12.31
N ASP A 105 3.74 -2.16 11.76
CA ASP A 105 3.18 -1.00 12.45
C ASP A 105 1.78 -0.67 11.93
N ARG A 106 0.85 -0.47 12.87
CA ARG A 106 -0.56 -0.18 12.53
C ARG A 106 -0.69 1.14 11.76
N GLU A 107 0.18 2.10 12.05
CA GLU A 107 0.12 3.44 11.46
C GLU A 107 0.46 3.44 9.96
N ASP A 108 1.20 2.43 9.50
CA ASP A 108 1.56 2.23 8.10
C ASP A 108 0.43 1.62 7.26
N GLY A 109 -0.56 1.01 7.90
CA GLY A 109 -1.68 0.37 7.22
C GLY A 109 -2.65 1.35 6.54
N PHE A 110 -3.71 0.78 5.98
CA PHE A 110 -4.83 1.53 5.43
C PHE A 110 -5.73 2.03 6.55
N ARG A 111 -6.20 3.29 6.46
CA ARG A 111 -7.19 3.86 7.40
C ARG A 111 -8.43 4.29 6.63
N GLY A 112 -9.56 3.64 6.91
CA GLY A 112 -10.86 4.09 6.44
C GLY A 112 -11.61 4.90 7.49
N THR A 113 -12.77 5.42 7.13
CA THR A 113 -13.80 5.84 8.10
C THR A 113 -14.25 4.59 8.85
N GLY A 114 -13.97 4.49 10.16
CA GLY A 114 -14.24 3.28 10.94
C GLY A 114 -15.61 2.65 10.65
N GLY A 115 -15.60 1.37 10.30
CA GLY A 115 -16.78 0.57 9.98
C GLY A 115 -16.51 -0.89 10.32
N CYS A 116 -16.51 -1.19 11.61
CA CYS A 116 -17.01 -2.44 12.20
C CYS A 116 -17.78 -2.02 13.45
#